data_AF-A0A2A5SCT1-F1
#
_entry.id   AF-A0A2A5SCT1-F1
#
_cell.length_a   1.000
_cell.length_b   1.000
_cell.length_c   1.000
_cell.angle_alpha   90.00
_cell.angle_beta   90.00
_cell.angle_gamma   90.00
#
_symmetry.space_group_name_H-M   'P 1'
#
loop_
_entity.id
_entity.type
_entity.pdbx_description
1 polymer ?
#
loop_
_entity_poly.entity_id
_entity_poly.type
_entity_poly.pdbx_seq_one_letter_code
_entity_poly.pdbx_strand_id
1 'polypeptide(L)'
;MIASVHEIGDIEVYDGTEFYLKKTKEEAQREYLLACLDIVRNFENYNSFGHLDYVARYGHYTDKSIKFAENREILFEILRALASKEKALEINTRLFDDPKTKQFYSDLLINFKKLGGKFITLGTDSHIARRDWLSISKARTLIKKAGFHELATFSGMKIDKNKKSIKE
;
A
#
# COMPACT_ATOMS: atom_id res chain seq x y z
N MET A 1 -3.40 9.75 10.19
CA MET A 1 -4.53 9.49 9.27
C MET A 1 -4.02 8.72 8.06
N ILE A 2 -4.78 7.74 7.60
CA ILE A 2 -4.51 6.97 6.38
C ILE A 2 -5.47 7.47 5.30
N ALA A 3 -4.97 7.75 4.10
CA ALA A 3 -5.81 7.95 2.92
C ALA A 3 -5.91 6.61 2.16
N SER A 4 -7.13 6.22 1.82
CA SER A 4 -7.45 4.98 1.14
C SER A 4 -8.53 5.22 0.08
N VAL A 5 -8.53 4.40 -0.97
CA VAL A 5 -9.63 4.33 -1.95
C VAL A 5 -10.42 3.06 -1.66
N HIS A 6 -11.71 3.21 -1.38
CA HIS A 6 -12.64 2.10 -1.15
C HIS A 6 -13.83 2.12 -2.10
N GLU A 7 -14.09 3.26 -2.74
CA GLU A 7 -15.13 3.45 -3.75
C GLU A 7 -14.61 4.36 -4.86
N ILE A 8 -15.15 4.18 -6.08
CA ILE A 8 -14.83 4.99 -7.26
C ILE A 8 -16.15 5.26 -7.98
N GLY A 9 -16.54 6.54 -8.07
CA GLY A 9 -17.79 6.95 -8.72
C GLY A 9 -19.03 6.32 -8.10
N ASP A 10 -19.13 6.37 -6.76
CA ASP A 10 -20.21 5.76 -5.96
C ASP A 10 -20.32 4.22 -6.06
N ILE A 11 -19.29 3.56 -6.61
CA ILE A 11 -19.21 2.10 -6.70
C ILE A 11 -18.09 1.60 -5.79
N GLU A 12 -18.45 0.79 -4.78
CA GLU A 12 -17.50 0.17 -3.87
C GLU A 12 -16.56 -0.81 -4.61
N VAL A 13 -15.28 -0.81 -4.27
CA VAL A 13 -14.27 -1.75 -4.78
C VAL A 13 -14.34 -3.03 -3.93
N TYR A 14 -15.39 -3.83 -4.13
CA TYR A 14 -15.64 -5.03 -3.32
C TYR A 14 -16.23 -6.20 -4.13
N ASP A 15 -16.21 -7.40 -3.55
CA ASP A 15 -16.80 -8.60 -4.17
C ASP A 15 -18.30 -8.41 -4.47
N GLY A 16 -18.73 -8.84 -5.65
CA GLY A 16 -20.13 -8.80 -6.07
C GLY A 16 -20.65 -7.42 -6.52
N THR A 17 -19.81 -6.39 -6.48
CA THR A 17 -20.16 -5.03 -6.91
C THR A 17 -20.03 -4.84 -8.42
N GLU A 18 -20.57 -3.73 -8.93
CA GLU A 18 -20.42 -3.32 -10.32
C GLU A 18 -18.96 -3.04 -10.69
N PHE A 19 -18.09 -2.76 -9.72
CA PHE A 19 -16.69 -2.42 -9.97
C PHE A 19 -15.96 -3.50 -10.77
N TYR A 20 -16.28 -4.79 -10.54
CA TYR A 20 -15.65 -5.92 -11.23
C TYR A 20 -16.52 -6.52 -12.34
N LEU A 21 -17.74 -6.01 -12.57
CA LEU A 21 -18.67 -6.59 -13.53
C LEU A 21 -18.19 -6.35 -14.97
N LYS A 22 -18.00 -7.44 -15.73
CA LYS A 22 -17.53 -7.41 -17.13
C LYS A 22 -16.17 -6.70 -17.33
N LYS A 23 -15.40 -6.47 -16.26
CA LYS A 23 -14.02 -5.95 -16.34
C LYS A 23 -13.01 -7.07 -16.23
N THR A 24 -11.98 -7.01 -17.06
CA THR A 24 -10.76 -7.79 -16.86
C THR A 24 -10.05 -7.34 -15.58
N LYS A 25 -9.18 -8.20 -15.05
CA LYS A 25 -8.41 -7.89 -13.83
C LYS A 25 -7.53 -6.67 -14.04
N GLU A 26 -6.93 -6.56 -15.23
CA GLU A 26 -6.03 -5.50 -15.63
C GLU A 26 -6.76 -4.14 -15.71
N GLU A 27 -7.99 -4.12 -16.24
CA GLU A 27 -8.84 -2.92 -16.24
C GLU A 27 -9.19 -2.48 -14.83
N ALA A 28 -9.65 -3.40 -13.97
CA ALA A 28 -9.98 -3.11 -12.59
C ALA A 28 -8.77 -2.58 -11.79
N GLN A 29 -7.60 -3.19 -11.97
CA GLN A 29 -6.35 -2.73 -11.35
C GLN A 29 -5.96 -1.33 -11.83
N ARG A 30 -6.05 -1.07 -13.14
CA ARG A 30 -5.72 0.23 -13.73
C ARG A 30 -6.65 1.32 -13.19
N GLU A 31 -7.95 1.08 -13.16
CA GLU A 31 -8.96 2.03 -12.65
C GLU A 31 -8.72 2.35 -11.17
N TYR A 32 -8.48 1.33 -10.35
CA TYR A 32 -8.16 1.50 -8.94
C TYR A 32 -6.89 2.34 -8.72
N LEU A 33 -5.82 2.06 -9.48
CA LEU A 33 -4.57 2.79 -9.33
C LEU A 33 -4.66 4.22 -9.88
N LEU A 34 -5.48 4.48 -10.90
CA LEU A 34 -5.74 5.84 -11.37
C LEU A 34 -6.47 6.66 -10.31
N ALA A 35 -7.46 6.08 -9.63
CA ALA A 35 -8.11 6.73 -8.48
C ALA A 35 -7.13 6.97 -7.33
N CYS A 36 -6.25 6.01 -7.02
CA CYS A 36 -5.18 6.22 -6.04
C CYS A 36 -4.28 7.39 -6.41
N LEU A 37 -3.85 7.46 -7.67
CA LEU A 37 -2.98 8.53 -8.17
C LEU A 37 -3.67 9.90 -8.10
N ASP A 38 -4.96 9.97 -8.42
CA ASP A 38 -5.74 11.20 -8.30
C ASP A 38 -5.76 11.72 -6.86
N ILE A 39 -6.07 10.86 -5.89
CA ILE A 39 -6.00 11.20 -4.46
C ILE A 39 -4.60 11.65 -4.06
N VAL A 40 -3.56 10.91 -4.44
CA VAL A 40 -2.18 11.27 -4.09
C VAL A 40 -1.78 12.62 -4.69
N ARG A 41 -2.30 13.00 -5.86
CA ARG A 41 -2.03 14.29 -6.50
C ARG A 41 -2.80 15.45 -5.90
N ASN A 42 -4.07 15.23 -5.55
CA ASN A 42 -5.01 16.31 -5.30
C ASN A 42 -5.45 16.44 -3.84
N PHE A 43 -5.13 15.47 -2.98
CA PHE A 43 -5.42 15.52 -1.55
C PHE A 43 -4.12 15.48 -0.72
N GLU A 44 -4.09 16.20 0.40
CA GLU A 44 -2.88 16.35 1.22
C GLU A 44 -3.06 16.03 2.70
N ASN A 45 -4.29 16.03 3.22
CA ASN A 45 -4.52 15.98 4.67
C ASN A 45 -4.47 14.55 5.23
N TYR A 46 -3.36 13.85 5.00
CA TYR A 46 -3.10 12.50 5.50
C TYR A 46 -1.60 12.27 5.71
N ASN A 47 -1.28 11.18 6.41
CA ASN A 47 0.10 10.82 6.76
C ASN A 47 0.63 9.65 5.94
N SER A 48 -0.19 8.63 5.71
CA SER A 48 0.17 7.40 5.00
C SER A 48 -0.88 7.06 3.95
N PHE A 49 -0.45 6.56 2.80
CA PHE A 49 -1.37 6.02 1.80
C PHE A 49 -1.57 4.51 2.03
N GLY A 50 -2.82 4.07 2.13
CA GLY A 50 -3.22 2.72 2.50
C GLY A 50 -3.20 1.73 1.33
N HIS A 51 -2.97 0.46 1.65
CA HIS A 51 -3.20 -0.74 0.83
C HIS A 51 -3.32 -0.53 -0.70
N LEU A 52 -2.20 -0.30 -1.39
CA LEU A 52 -2.18 -0.22 -2.86
C LEU A 52 -2.57 -1.53 -3.56
N ASP A 53 -2.61 -2.65 -2.82
CA ASP A 53 -3.08 -3.95 -3.28
C ASP A 53 -4.56 -4.22 -2.96
N TYR A 54 -5.34 -3.24 -2.49
CA TYR A 54 -6.73 -3.44 -2.09
C TYR A 54 -7.58 -4.09 -3.18
N VAL A 55 -7.42 -3.64 -4.43
CA VAL A 55 -8.12 -4.18 -5.60
C VAL A 55 -7.84 -5.68 -5.84
N ALA A 56 -6.72 -6.21 -5.33
CA ALA A 56 -6.35 -7.62 -5.43
C ALA A 56 -7.00 -8.51 -4.36
N ARG A 57 -7.72 -7.92 -3.39
CA ARG A 57 -8.47 -8.68 -2.38
C ARG A 57 -9.73 -9.32 -2.96
N TYR A 58 -10.34 -8.66 -3.96
CA TYR A 58 -11.68 -8.96 -4.45
C TYR A 58 -11.68 -9.21 -5.97
N GLY A 59 -12.85 -9.58 -6.49
CA GLY A 59 -13.08 -9.84 -7.89
C GLY A 59 -13.26 -11.32 -8.20
N HIS A 60 -13.93 -11.58 -9.33
CA HIS A 60 -14.32 -12.93 -9.77
C HIS A 60 -13.18 -13.73 -10.42
N TYR A 61 -11.95 -13.19 -10.42
CA TYR A 61 -10.79 -13.79 -11.08
C TYR A 61 -10.22 -14.95 -10.27
N THR A 62 -9.80 -16.03 -10.96
CA THR A 62 -9.09 -17.15 -10.32
C THR A 62 -7.78 -16.69 -9.67
N ASP A 63 -7.01 -15.83 -10.34
CA ASP A 63 -5.81 -15.20 -9.81
C ASP A 63 -6.03 -13.69 -9.68
N LYS A 64 -6.36 -13.24 -8.47
CA LYS A 64 -6.59 -11.82 -8.16
C LYS A 64 -5.32 -10.99 -8.00
N SER A 65 -4.14 -11.63 -8.01
CA SER A 65 -2.89 -10.94 -7.70
C SER A 65 -2.62 -9.75 -8.63
N ILE A 66 -2.08 -8.70 -8.02
CA ILE A 66 -1.56 -7.51 -8.69
C ILE A 66 -0.05 -7.64 -8.82
N LYS A 67 0.48 -7.33 -10.01
CA LYS A 67 1.92 -7.32 -10.25
C LYS A 67 2.41 -5.90 -10.49
N PHE A 68 3.54 -5.56 -9.88
CA PHE A 68 4.16 -4.25 -10.04
C PHE A 68 4.53 -4.00 -11.51
N ALA A 69 5.08 -5.01 -12.20
CA ALA A 69 5.53 -4.88 -13.59
C ALA A 69 4.40 -4.53 -14.56
N GLU A 70 3.21 -5.12 -14.38
CA GLU A 70 2.02 -4.89 -15.21
C GLU A 70 1.42 -3.48 -15.00
N ASN A 71 1.71 -2.86 -13.86
CA ASN A 71 1.17 -1.55 -13.45
C ASN A 71 2.28 -0.49 -13.26
N ARG A 72 3.46 -0.72 -13.86
CA ARG A 72 4.71 -0.01 -13.52
C ARG A 72 4.59 1.50 -13.64
N GLU A 73 4.04 2.00 -14.74
CA GLU A 73 3.97 3.44 -15.04
C GLU A 73 3.21 4.20 -13.94
N ILE A 74 1.96 3.79 -13.68
CA ILE A 74 1.09 4.44 -12.68
C ILE A 74 1.67 4.28 -11.26
N LEU A 75 2.22 3.10 -10.92
CA LEU A 75 2.86 2.90 -9.62
C LEU A 75 4.09 3.79 -9.44
N PHE A 76 4.90 4.01 -10.48
CA PHE A 76 6.01 4.96 -10.41
C PHE A 76 5.53 6.38 -10.14
N GLU A 77 4.42 6.81 -10.74
CA GLU A 77 3.83 8.13 -10.50
C GLU A 77 3.31 8.27 -9.07
N ILE A 78 2.57 7.28 -8.57
CA ILE A 78 2.08 7.24 -7.18
C ILE A 78 3.25 7.33 -6.21
N LEU A 79 4.24 6.44 -6.34
CA LEU A 79 5.38 6.34 -5.42
C LEU A 79 6.23 7.62 -5.44
N ARG A 80 6.46 8.21 -6.63
CA ARG A 80 7.19 9.48 -6.75
C ARG A 80 6.43 10.62 -6.09
N ALA A 81 5.12 10.70 -6.30
CA ALA A 81 4.30 11.74 -5.71
C ALA A 81 4.27 11.63 -4.17
N LEU A 82 4.06 10.42 -3.62
CA LEU A 82 4.15 10.17 -2.18
C LEU A 82 5.51 10.59 -1.60
N ALA A 83 6.61 10.21 -2.26
CA ALA A 83 7.96 10.57 -1.84
C ALA A 83 8.18 12.09 -1.85
N SER A 84 7.76 12.77 -2.92
CA SER A 84 7.90 14.23 -3.06
C SER A 84 7.10 15.03 -2.04
N LYS A 85 5.96 14.48 -1.60
CA LYS A 85 5.03 15.09 -0.64
C LYS A 85 5.28 14.64 0.80
N GLU A 86 6.40 13.95 1.04
CA GLU A 86 6.79 13.44 2.35
C GLU A 86 5.71 12.55 3.01
N LYS A 87 4.94 11.81 2.20
CA LYS A 87 3.92 10.87 2.68
C LYS A 87 4.51 9.49 2.92
N ALA A 88 3.96 8.79 3.89
CA ALA A 88 4.31 7.40 4.14
C ALA A 88 3.59 6.44 3.18
N LEU A 89 4.26 5.34 2.87
CA LEU A 89 3.66 4.19 2.19
C LEU A 89 3.28 3.14 3.25
N GLU A 90 2.02 2.71 3.25
CA GLU A 90 1.60 1.58 4.09
C GLU A 90 2.06 0.25 3.48
N ILE A 91 2.64 -0.60 4.33
CA ILE A 91 2.80 -2.03 4.06
C ILE A 91 1.68 -2.75 4.80
N ASN A 92 0.64 -3.14 4.07
CA ASN A 92 -0.55 -3.75 4.65
C ASN A 92 -0.43 -5.28 4.63
N THR A 93 -0.59 -5.94 5.78
CA THR A 93 -0.36 -7.38 5.89
C THR A 93 -1.57 -8.25 5.61
N ARG A 94 -2.66 -7.70 5.06
CA ARG A 94 -3.92 -8.44 4.89
C ARG A 94 -3.78 -9.68 4.00
N LEU A 95 -3.00 -9.60 2.92
CA LEU A 95 -2.83 -10.69 1.93
C LEU A 95 -1.43 -11.32 1.97
N PHE A 96 -0.70 -11.19 3.08
CA PHE A 96 0.74 -11.57 3.16
C PHE A 96 1.01 -13.08 3.30
N ASP A 97 -0.03 -13.87 3.45
CA ASP A 97 0.00 -15.32 3.29
C ASP A 97 0.33 -15.72 1.84
N ASP A 98 -0.14 -14.95 0.85
CA ASP A 98 0.19 -15.13 -0.57
C ASP A 98 1.64 -14.68 -0.91
N PRO A 99 2.47 -15.56 -1.51
CA PRO A 99 3.75 -15.21 -2.11
C PRO A 99 3.74 -14.01 -3.07
N LYS A 100 2.67 -13.85 -3.88
CA LYS A 100 2.56 -12.79 -4.88
C LYS A 100 2.40 -11.42 -4.23
N THR A 101 1.67 -11.32 -3.12
CA THR A 101 1.57 -10.09 -2.31
C THR A 101 2.94 -9.65 -1.78
N LYS A 102 3.73 -10.60 -1.26
CA LYS A 102 5.10 -10.30 -0.80
C LYS A 102 5.97 -9.77 -1.94
N GLN A 103 5.85 -10.35 -3.14
CA GLN A 103 6.57 -9.86 -4.31
C GLN A 103 6.13 -8.43 -4.67
N PHE A 104 4.83 -8.16 -4.71
CA PHE A 104 4.28 -6.83 -4.98
C PHE A 104 4.80 -5.78 -3.99
N TYR A 105 4.72 -6.05 -2.68
CA TYR A 105 5.23 -5.12 -1.67
C TYR A 105 6.75 -5.00 -1.67
N SER A 106 7.50 -6.06 -2.01
CA SER A 106 8.95 -5.98 -2.21
C SER A 106 9.28 -4.99 -3.33
N ASP A 107 8.58 -5.07 -4.46
CA ASP A 107 8.77 -4.18 -5.59
C ASP A 107 8.37 -2.74 -5.27
N LEU A 108 7.25 -2.53 -4.56
CA LEU A 108 6.84 -1.21 -4.06
C LEU A 108 7.93 -0.59 -3.18
N LEU A 109 8.43 -1.34 -2.18
CA LEU A 109 9.46 -0.85 -1.25
C LEU A 109 10.75 -0.47 -1.97
N ILE A 110 11.25 -1.33 -2.86
CA ILE A 110 12.50 -1.09 -3.61
C ILE A 110 12.36 0.16 -4.48
N ASN A 111 11.26 0.30 -5.22
CA ASN A 111 11.07 1.45 -6.10
C ASN A 111 10.75 2.74 -5.33
N PHE A 112 9.97 2.66 -4.25
CA PHE A 112 9.70 3.81 -3.39
C PHE A 112 11.00 4.38 -2.82
N LYS A 113 11.91 3.53 -2.34
CA LYS A 113 13.22 3.97 -1.87
C LYS A 113 14.06 4.62 -2.99
N LYS A 114 14.12 4.00 -4.18
CA LYS A 114 14.82 4.56 -5.35
C LYS A 114 14.29 5.94 -5.76
N LEU A 115 12.99 6.18 -5.54
CA LEU A 115 12.32 7.45 -5.85
C LEU A 115 12.43 8.48 -4.70
N GLY A 116 13.20 8.20 -3.66
CA GLY A 116 13.42 9.12 -2.53
C GLY A 116 12.41 8.98 -1.39
N GLY A 117 11.55 7.96 -1.42
CA GLY A 117 10.61 7.64 -0.34
C GLY A 117 11.33 7.29 0.95
N LYS A 118 10.86 7.84 2.07
CA LYS A 118 11.52 7.71 3.39
C LYS A 118 10.65 6.99 4.41
N PHE A 119 9.35 7.29 4.42
CA PHE A 119 8.47 6.92 5.51
C PHE A 119 7.66 5.68 5.17
N ILE A 120 7.74 4.67 6.04
CA ILE A 120 6.99 3.42 5.91
C ILE A 120 6.12 3.25 7.14
N THR A 121 4.83 2.97 6.96
CA THR A 121 3.96 2.46 8.04
C THR A 121 3.69 0.98 7.82
N LEU A 122 3.31 0.27 8.88
CA LEU A 122 3.01 -1.16 8.85
C LEU A 122 1.67 -1.39 9.56
N GLY A 123 0.72 -1.99 8.84
CA GLY A 123 -0.64 -2.20 9.34
C GLY A 123 -1.14 -3.61 9.05
N THR A 124 -1.94 -4.19 9.95
CA THR A 124 -2.53 -5.53 9.75
C THR A 124 -3.87 -5.51 9.05
N ASP A 125 -4.56 -4.37 9.12
CA ASP A 125 -5.96 -4.27 8.69
C ASP A 125 -6.86 -5.29 9.42
N SER A 126 -6.49 -5.69 10.65
CA SER A 126 -7.26 -6.70 11.38
C SER A 126 -8.51 -6.07 11.98
N HIS A 127 -9.67 -6.68 11.70
CA HIS A 127 -10.95 -6.28 12.27
C HIS A 127 -11.30 -7.08 13.54
N ILE A 128 -10.36 -7.90 14.02
CA ILE A 128 -10.46 -8.67 15.26
C ILE A 128 -9.13 -8.60 16.04
N ALA A 129 -9.16 -8.97 17.33
CA ALA A 129 -7.97 -8.94 18.18
C ALA A 129 -6.89 -9.97 17.76
N ARG A 130 -7.31 -11.15 17.29
CA ARG A 130 -6.40 -12.19 16.80
C ARG A 130 -5.70 -11.70 15.53
N ARG A 131 -4.37 -11.89 15.45
CA ARG A 131 -3.53 -11.42 14.34
C ARG A 131 -2.69 -12.56 13.78
N ASP A 132 -2.41 -12.50 12.48
CA ASP A 132 -1.38 -13.33 11.85
C ASP A 132 0.00 -12.69 12.04
N TRP A 133 0.67 -13.09 13.12
CA TRP A 133 2.01 -12.60 13.46
C TRP A 133 3.10 -13.05 12.46
N LEU A 134 2.88 -14.14 11.73
CA LEU A 134 3.82 -14.60 10.71
C LEU A 134 3.84 -13.63 9.53
N SER A 135 2.67 -13.17 9.09
CA SER A 135 2.53 -12.15 8.04
C SER A 135 3.18 -10.81 8.44
N ILE A 136 3.00 -10.38 9.68
CA ILE A 136 3.69 -9.20 10.23
C ILE A 136 5.21 -9.38 10.19
N SER A 137 5.72 -10.54 10.63
CA SER A 137 7.15 -10.84 10.61
C SER A 137 7.75 -10.83 9.19
N LYS A 138 7.02 -11.41 8.23
CA LYS A 138 7.38 -11.39 6.80
C LYS A 138 7.46 -9.96 6.27
N ALA A 139 6.46 -9.12 6.54
CA ALA A 139 6.45 -7.72 6.14
C ALA A 139 7.63 -6.94 6.73
N ARG A 140 7.90 -7.09 8.03
CA ARG A 140 9.06 -6.47 8.69
C ARG A 140 10.38 -6.89 8.06
N THR A 141 10.49 -8.16 7.68
CA THR A 141 11.69 -8.68 6.99
C THR A 141 11.87 -8.03 5.63
N LEU A 142 10.80 -7.88 4.84
CA LEU A 142 10.85 -7.20 3.54
C LEU A 142 11.23 -5.72 3.67
N ILE A 143 10.62 -5.00 4.62
CA ILE A 143 10.92 -3.58 4.90
C ILE A 143 12.43 -3.40 5.20
N LYS A 144 12.98 -4.25 6.07
CA LYS A 144 14.43 -4.24 6.38
C LYS A 144 15.28 -4.57 5.16
N LYS A 145 14.93 -5.59 4.37
CA LYS A 145 15.67 -6.00 3.16
C LYS A 145 15.67 -4.91 2.09
N ALA A 146 14.60 -4.13 1.96
CA ALA A 146 14.55 -2.96 1.10
C ALA A 146 15.37 -1.77 1.65
N GLY A 147 15.91 -1.89 2.86
CA GLY A 147 16.79 -0.92 3.51
C GLY A 147 16.06 0.20 4.24
N PHE A 148 14.80 -0.01 4.65
CA PHE A 148 14.16 0.89 5.62
C PHE A 148 14.50 0.39 7.02
N HIS A 149 15.12 1.26 7.83
CA HIS A 149 15.63 0.92 9.16
C HIS A 149 14.69 1.35 10.29
N GLU A 150 13.70 2.17 9.98
CA GLU A 150 12.70 2.69 10.91
C GLU A 150 11.30 2.64 10.29
N LEU A 151 10.29 2.54 11.15
CA LEU A 151 8.90 2.73 10.77
C LEU A 151 8.48 4.13 11.21
N ALA A 152 7.71 4.80 10.37
CA ALA A 152 7.11 6.08 10.68
C ALA A 152 6.00 5.90 11.72
N THR A 153 6.09 6.66 12.81
CA THR A 153 5.01 6.84 13.79
C THR A 153 4.59 8.30 13.81
N PHE A 154 3.36 8.58 14.25
CA PHE A 154 2.79 9.92 14.19
C PHE A 154 2.06 10.28 15.48
N SER A 155 2.29 11.50 15.95
CA SER A 155 1.56 12.15 17.04
C SER A 155 0.90 13.43 16.54
N GLY A 156 -0.41 13.56 16.69
CA GLY A 156 -1.14 14.75 16.21
C GLY A 156 -0.92 15.04 14.71
N MET A 157 -0.94 14.00 13.87
CA MET A 157 -0.64 14.05 12.43
C MET A 157 0.77 14.54 12.05
N LYS A 158 1.71 14.60 12.99
CA LYS A 158 3.12 14.95 12.75
C LYS A 158 4.00 13.73 12.93
N ILE A 159 4.99 13.55 12.06
CA ILE A 159 5.96 12.47 12.15
C ILE A 159 6.73 12.58 13.47
N ASP A 160 6.83 11.48 14.21
CA ASP A 160 7.67 11.42 15.40
C ASP A 160 9.13 11.35 14.96
N LYS A 161 9.91 12.39 15.26
CA LYS A 161 11.36 12.37 15.05
C LYS A 161 11.98 11.69 16.26
N ASN A 162 12.46 10.45 16.10
CA ASN A 162 13.15 9.73 17.16
C ASN A 162 14.35 10.53 17.67
N LYS A 163 14.19 11.16 18.84
CA LYS A 163 15.32 11.46 19.74
C LYS A 163 15.73 10.13 20.37
N LYS A 164 16.73 9.47 19.77
CA LYS A 164 17.60 8.38 20.29
C LYS A 164 17.56 7.13 19.42
N SER A 165 18.74 6.87 18.84
CA SER A 165 19.24 5.54 18.50
C SER A 165 18.92 4.54 19.60
N ILE A 166 18.23 3.45 19.26
CA ILE A 166 18.27 2.24 20.06
C ILE A 166 19.71 1.74 19.92
N LYS A 167 20.51 1.93 20.98
CA LYS A 167 21.78 1.23 21.14
C LYS A 167 21.46 -0.26 21.27
N GLU A 168 22.17 -1.07 20.50
CA GLU A 168 22.35 -2.51 20.77
C GLU A 168 22.95 -2.72 22.16
#